data_AF-A0A3Q2E6B2-F1
#
_entry.id   AF-A0A3Q2E6B2-F1
#
_cell.length_a   1.000
_cell.length_b   1.000
_cell.length_c   1.000
_cell.angle_alpha   90.00
_cell.angle_beta   90.00
_cell.angle_gamma   90.00
#
_symmetry.space_group_name_H-M   'P 1'
#
loop_
_entity.id
_entity.type
_entity.pdbx_description
1 polymer ?
#
loop_
_entity_poly.entity_id
_entity_poly.type
_entity_poly.pdbx_seq_one_letter_code
_entity_poly.pdbx_strand_id
1 'polypeptide(L)'
;MEGNVCSLQVLLWAAEFVERKSREAEHGYASPPPVGEGNFDKISKQKNKKNSAAGGKRTVHNELEKNRRAQLRHCLEQLKKQVPLSSDSMRNTTLNLLRQAQLHIKKLQEQDEWAEQLKDRLRWEQRELRVRLEQLQRGTERMRNNSQGSTMSSERSDSDREDVEVDVESIVFDCVDSDGLSIAHMDADHSYSSLDRSWL
;
A
#
# COMPACT_ATOMS: atom_id res chain seq x y z
N MET A 1 -12.78 -65.62 -7.03
CA MET A 1 -12.48 -64.61 -8.07
C MET A 1 -13.73 -64.41 -8.92
N GLU A 2 -14.72 -63.69 -8.40
CA GLU A 2 -16.04 -63.52 -9.04
C GLU A 2 -16.47 -62.06 -8.88
N GLY A 3 -16.01 -61.19 -9.78
CA GLY A 3 -16.36 -59.75 -9.75
C GLY A 3 -16.45 -59.10 -11.13
N ASN A 4 -16.19 -59.84 -12.20
CA ASN A 4 -16.05 -59.27 -13.55
C ASN A 4 -17.16 -59.71 -14.52
N VAL A 5 -18.06 -60.60 -14.11
CA VAL A 5 -19.12 -61.13 -15.01
C VAL A 5 -20.20 -60.06 -15.26
N CYS A 6 -20.65 -59.36 -14.21
CA CYS A 6 -21.59 -58.24 -14.35
C CYS A 6 -20.98 -57.05 -15.11
N SER A 7 -19.69 -56.75 -14.91
CA SER A 7 -19.02 -55.64 -15.60
C SER A 7 -18.88 -55.92 -17.09
N LEU A 8 -18.45 -57.14 -17.47
CA LEU A 8 -18.35 -57.56 -18.87
C LEU A 8 -19.70 -57.53 -19.58
N GLN A 9 -20.77 -58.01 -18.93
CA GLN A 9 -22.12 -57.99 -19.49
C GLN A 9 -22.66 -56.56 -19.66
N VAL A 10 -22.39 -55.64 -18.72
CA VAL A 10 -22.74 -54.23 -18.86
C VAL A 10 -21.96 -53.57 -20.00
N LEU A 11 -20.68 -53.88 -20.14
CA LEU A 11 -19.84 -53.39 -21.25
C LEU A 11 -20.29 -53.93 -22.61
N LEU A 12 -20.68 -55.21 -22.69
CA LEU A 12 -21.26 -55.82 -23.89
C LEU A 12 -22.60 -55.18 -24.26
N TRP A 13 -23.48 -54.98 -23.29
CA TRP A 13 -24.77 -54.32 -23.51
C TRP A 13 -24.60 -52.85 -23.93
N ALA A 14 -23.64 -52.15 -23.32
CA ALA A 14 -23.30 -50.78 -23.70
C ALA A 14 -22.69 -50.71 -25.12
N ALA A 15 -21.84 -51.66 -25.50
CA ALA A 15 -21.27 -51.74 -26.84
C ALA A 15 -22.35 -52.01 -27.89
N GLU A 16 -23.27 -52.95 -27.63
CA GLU A 16 -24.41 -53.24 -28.50
C GLU A 16 -25.36 -52.04 -28.61
N PHE A 17 -25.59 -51.31 -27.51
CA PHE A 17 -26.38 -50.08 -27.50
C PHE A 17 -25.73 -48.97 -28.34
N VAL A 18 -24.42 -48.79 -28.23
CA VAL A 18 -23.67 -47.82 -29.06
C VAL A 18 -23.68 -48.24 -30.53
N GLU A 19 -23.53 -49.53 -30.85
CA GLU A 19 -23.54 -50.03 -32.23
C GLU A 19 -24.94 -49.89 -32.87
N ARG A 20 -26.00 -50.21 -32.12
CA ARG A 20 -27.40 -49.99 -32.53
C ARG A 20 -27.68 -48.50 -32.79
N LYS A 21 -27.24 -47.63 -31.87
CA LYS A 21 -27.39 -46.17 -32.01
C LYS A 21 -26.53 -45.60 -33.14
N SER A 22 -25.40 -46.22 -33.45
CA SER A 22 -24.55 -45.85 -34.57
C SER A 22 -25.15 -46.27 -35.91
N ARG A 23 -25.84 -47.42 -35.98
CA ARG A 23 -26.62 -47.85 -37.15
C ARG A 23 -27.88 -47.01 -37.37
N GLU A 24 -28.56 -46.60 -36.30
CA GLU A 24 -29.71 -45.68 -36.37
C GLU A 24 -29.32 -44.26 -36.80
N ALA A 25 -28.09 -43.82 -36.52
CA ALA A 25 -27.57 -42.54 -36.99
C ALA A 25 -27.29 -42.50 -38.50
N GLU A 26 -27.22 -43.65 -39.17
CA GLU A 26 -27.01 -43.78 -40.62
C GLU A 26 -28.29 -44.14 -41.39
N HIS A 27 -29.33 -44.64 -40.70
CA HIS A 27 -30.62 -45.00 -41.30
C HIS A 27 -31.79 -44.14 -40.78
N GLY A 28 -31.61 -42.82 -40.79
CA GLY A 28 -32.63 -41.84 -40.44
C GLY A 28 -33.69 -41.54 -41.50
N TYR A 29 -33.97 -42.43 -42.46
CA TYR A 29 -34.91 -42.14 -43.58
C TYR A 29 -35.79 -43.31 -44.03
N ALA A 30 -36.10 -44.29 -43.18
CA ALA A 30 -37.11 -45.30 -43.51
C ALA A 30 -37.96 -45.68 -42.31
N SER A 31 -38.82 -44.76 -41.86
CA SER A 31 -40.07 -45.08 -41.20
C SER A 31 -41.14 -44.14 -41.74
N PRO A 32 -42.30 -44.64 -42.19
CA PRO A 32 -43.39 -43.78 -42.63
C PRO A 32 -43.86 -42.93 -41.43
N PRO A 33 -44.08 -41.62 -41.61
CA PRO A 33 -44.45 -40.74 -40.52
C PRO A 33 -45.84 -41.10 -39.99
N PRO A 34 -46.11 -41.03 -38.67
CA PRO A 34 -47.48 -40.97 -38.18
C PRO A 34 -48.07 -39.63 -38.61
N VAL A 35 -49.21 -39.69 -39.31
CA VAL A 35 -50.05 -38.52 -39.58
C VAL A 35 -50.58 -38.02 -38.25
N GLY A 36 -50.13 -36.84 -37.82
CA GLY A 36 -50.60 -36.17 -36.61
C GLY A 36 -50.23 -34.69 -36.66
N GLU A 37 -51.25 -33.84 -36.76
CA GLU A 37 -51.16 -32.39 -36.69
C GLU A 37 -50.47 -31.91 -35.39
N GLY A 38 -49.64 -30.88 -35.50
CA GLY A 38 -49.20 -30.13 -34.33
C GLY A 38 -47.84 -29.46 -34.47
N ASN A 39 -47.87 -28.13 -34.55
CA ASN A 39 -46.78 -27.18 -34.23
C ASN A 39 -45.66 -27.75 -33.35
N PHE A 40 -44.40 -27.64 -33.76
CA PHE A 40 -43.30 -27.27 -32.85
C PHE A 40 -42.10 -26.65 -33.61
N ASP A 41 -41.88 -25.39 -33.24
CA ASP A 41 -40.68 -24.59 -33.32
C ASP A 41 -39.31 -25.33 -33.21
N LYS A 42 -38.34 -24.79 -33.96
CA LYS A 42 -36.89 -24.70 -33.63
C LYS A 42 -36.05 -25.97 -33.65
N ILE A 43 -35.55 -26.37 -34.83
CA ILE A 43 -34.26 -27.11 -34.92
C ILE A 43 -33.44 -26.60 -36.12
N SER A 44 -32.75 -25.48 -35.92
CA SER A 44 -31.56 -25.11 -36.70
C SER A 44 -30.36 -25.00 -35.77
N LYS A 45 -29.94 -26.15 -35.23
CA LYS A 45 -28.66 -26.29 -34.49
C LYS A 45 -27.94 -27.56 -34.93
N GLN A 46 -27.60 -27.65 -36.21
CA GLN A 46 -26.68 -28.68 -36.70
C GLN A 46 -25.67 -28.11 -37.70
N LYS A 47 -24.92 -27.09 -37.28
CA LYS A 47 -23.62 -26.76 -37.90
C LYS A 47 -22.68 -26.26 -36.81
N ASN A 48 -22.01 -27.17 -36.09
CA ASN A 48 -20.71 -26.91 -35.45
C ASN A 48 -20.15 -28.18 -34.79
N LYS A 49 -19.78 -29.18 -35.60
CA LYS A 49 -18.97 -30.32 -35.12
C LYS A 49 -17.60 -30.38 -35.79
N LYS A 50 -16.99 -29.20 -36.01
CA LYS A 50 -15.57 -29.03 -36.39
C LYS A 50 -14.79 -28.03 -35.52
N ASN A 51 -15.42 -27.43 -34.48
CA ASN A 51 -14.80 -26.38 -33.65
C ASN A 51 -14.39 -26.82 -32.23
N SER A 52 -14.53 -28.09 -31.85
CA SER A 52 -14.26 -28.57 -30.48
C SER A 52 -12.80 -28.41 -30.04
N ALA A 53 -11.82 -28.51 -30.96
CA ALA A 53 -10.41 -28.26 -30.66
C ALA A 53 -10.11 -26.76 -30.38
N ALA A 54 -10.90 -25.85 -30.94
CA ALA A 54 -10.76 -24.41 -30.74
C ALA A 54 -11.56 -23.89 -29.52
N GLY A 55 -12.47 -24.70 -28.97
CA GLY A 55 -13.20 -24.41 -27.73
C GLY A 55 -12.32 -24.61 -26.49
N GLY A 56 -11.56 -25.71 -26.42
CA GLY A 56 -10.64 -25.99 -25.31
C GLY A 56 -9.50 -24.97 -25.17
N LYS A 57 -8.95 -24.48 -26.29
CA LYS A 57 -7.93 -23.42 -26.27
C LYS A 57 -8.50 -22.09 -25.75
N ARG A 58 -9.73 -21.75 -26.12
CA ARG A 58 -10.41 -20.53 -25.65
C ARG A 58 -10.75 -20.59 -24.15
N THR A 59 -11.18 -21.75 -23.65
CA THR A 59 -11.46 -21.93 -22.22
C THR A 59 -10.18 -21.86 -21.39
N VAL A 60 -9.10 -22.52 -21.82
CA VAL A 60 -7.79 -22.42 -21.16
C VAL A 60 -7.28 -20.97 -21.14
N HIS A 61 -7.38 -20.25 -22.27
CA HIS A 61 -7.01 -18.84 -22.32
C HIS A 61 -7.80 -17.99 -21.32
N ASN A 62 -9.12 -18.20 -21.22
CA ASN A 62 -9.96 -17.46 -20.27
C ASN A 62 -9.60 -17.75 -18.81
N GLU A 63 -9.31 -19.00 -18.46
CA GLU A 63 -8.87 -19.36 -17.11
C GLU A 63 -7.51 -18.73 -16.77
N LEU A 64 -6.56 -18.74 -17.71
CA LEU A 64 -5.27 -18.07 -17.53
C LEU A 64 -5.43 -16.56 -17.35
N GLU A 65 -6.28 -15.90 -18.15
CA GLU A 65 -6.54 -14.46 -18.01
C GLU A 65 -7.28 -14.12 -16.71
N LYS A 66 -8.19 -14.98 -16.24
CA LYS A 66 -8.82 -14.83 -14.91
C LYS A 66 -7.77 -14.90 -13.80
N ASN A 67 -6.89 -15.88 -13.85
CA ASN A 67 -5.81 -16.03 -12.88
C ASN A 67 -4.88 -14.81 -12.90
N ARG A 68 -4.43 -14.38 -14.09
CA ARG A 68 -3.61 -13.18 -14.28
C ARG A 68 -4.28 -11.93 -13.69
N ARG A 69 -5.60 -11.75 -13.89
CA ARG A 69 -6.37 -10.63 -13.32
C ARG A 69 -6.50 -10.72 -11.80
N ALA A 70 -6.65 -11.92 -11.24
CA ALA A 70 -6.67 -12.11 -9.79
C ALA A 70 -5.33 -11.72 -9.15
N GLN A 71 -4.21 -12.14 -9.75
CA GLN A 71 -2.88 -11.74 -9.32
C GLN A 71 -2.68 -10.22 -9.40
N LEU A 72 -3.09 -9.59 -10.50
CA LEU A 72 -3.00 -8.14 -10.65
C LEU A 72 -3.78 -7.40 -9.54
N ARG A 73 -5.01 -7.84 -9.24
CA ARG A 73 -5.80 -7.26 -8.15
C ARG A 73 -5.09 -7.39 -6.81
N HIS A 74 -4.52 -8.56 -6.53
CA HIS A 74 -3.74 -8.79 -5.32
C HIS A 74 -2.56 -7.82 -5.21
N CYS A 75 -1.77 -7.65 -6.28
CA CYS A 75 -0.66 -6.69 -6.29
C CYS A 75 -1.13 -5.25 -6.05
N LEU A 76 -2.25 -4.83 -6.64
CA LEU A 76 -2.81 -3.50 -6.44
C LEU A 76 -3.34 -3.30 -5.01
N GLU A 77 -3.91 -4.33 -4.39
CA GLU A 77 -4.33 -4.30 -2.99
C GLU A 77 -3.13 -4.17 -2.04
N GLN A 78 -2.03 -4.87 -2.30
CA GLN A 78 -0.80 -4.69 -1.51
C GLN A 78 -0.23 -3.28 -1.67
N LEU A 79 -0.22 -2.75 -2.90
CA LEU A 79 0.23 -1.38 -3.15
C LEU A 79 -0.60 -0.35 -2.37
N LYS A 80 -1.92 -0.53 -2.33
CA LYS A 80 -2.83 0.36 -1.56
C LYS A 80 -2.51 0.42 -0.07
N LYS A 81 -1.96 -0.66 0.52
CA LYS A 81 -1.59 -0.69 1.94
C LYS A 81 -0.30 0.08 2.24
N GLN A 82 0.59 0.20 1.24
CA GLN A 82 1.88 0.88 1.40
C GLN A 82 1.81 2.37 1.05
N VAL A 83 0.94 2.73 0.11
CA VAL A 83 0.79 4.12 -0.31
C VAL A 83 -0.16 4.84 0.63
N PRO A 84 0.22 5.99 1.21
CA PRO A 84 -0.69 6.83 1.99
C PRO A 84 -1.74 7.42 1.04
N LEU A 85 -2.87 6.73 0.93
CA LEU A 85 -4.02 7.16 0.14
C LEU A 85 -5.07 7.72 1.10
N SER A 86 -5.42 8.99 0.95
CA SER A 86 -6.58 9.53 1.64
C SER A 86 -7.83 8.77 1.19
N SER A 87 -8.59 8.23 2.15
CA SER A 87 -9.85 7.52 1.90
C SER A 87 -10.88 8.36 1.12
N ASP A 88 -10.71 9.68 1.11
CA ASP A 88 -11.57 10.67 0.45
C ASP A 88 -11.23 10.92 -1.02
N SER A 89 -10.26 10.18 -1.60
CA SER A 89 -10.08 10.24 -3.05
C SER A 89 -11.29 9.59 -3.74
N MET A 90 -12.29 10.41 -4.07
CA MET A 90 -13.51 10.03 -4.81
C MET A 90 -13.23 9.27 -6.13
N ARG A 91 -11.97 9.22 -6.58
CA ARG A 91 -11.49 8.42 -7.71
C ARG A 91 -10.44 7.39 -7.28
N ASN A 92 -10.92 6.26 -6.73
CA ASN A 92 -10.14 5.03 -6.55
C ASN A 92 -9.88 4.34 -7.90
N THR A 93 -9.08 4.98 -8.76
CA THR A 93 -8.68 4.45 -10.06
C THR A 93 -7.26 3.90 -9.98
N THR A 94 -6.96 2.84 -10.75
CA THR A 94 -5.60 2.25 -10.81
C THR A 94 -4.54 3.28 -11.19
N LEU A 95 -4.87 4.21 -12.09
CA LEU A 95 -3.95 5.27 -12.51
C LEU A 95 -3.59 6.22 -11.35
N ASN A 96 -4.57 6.62 -10.53
CA ASN A 96 -4.33 7.50 -9.39
C ASN A 96 -3.42 6.80 -8.35
N LEU A 97 -3.70 5.52 -8.05
CA LEU A 97 -2.86 4.71 -7.17
C LEU A 97 -1.40 4.67 -7.64
N LEU A 98 -1.16 4.44 -8.93
CA LEU A 98 0.20 4.38 -9.49
C LEU A 98 0.90 5.75 -9.42
N ARG A 99 0.18 6.86 -9.66
CA ARG A 99 0.74 8.20 -9.52
C ARG A 99 1.10 8.53 -8.08
N GLN A 100 0.23 8.22 -7.13
CA GLN A 100 0.49 8.41 -5.70
C GLN A 100 1.64 7.55 -5.21
N ALA A 101 1.75 6.31 -5.69
CA ALA A 101 2.90 5.45 -5.39
C ALA A 101 4.21 6.08 -5.87
N GLN A 102 4.25 6.60 -7.09
CA GLN A 102 5.43 7.28 -7.63
C GLN A 102 5.81 8.52 -6.81
N LEU A 103 4.83 9.34 -6.43
CA LEU A 103 5.07 10.51 -5.57
C LEU A 103 5.56 10.10 -4.19
N HIS A 104 4.98 9.06 -3.60
CA HIS A 104 5.39 8.57 -2.29
C HIS A 104 6.82 8.06 -2.29
N ILE A 105 7.24 7.32 -3.32
CA ILE A 105 8.63 6.86 -3.47
C ILE A 105 9.58 8.07 -3.52
N LYS A 106 9.27 9.09 -4.32
CA LYS A 106 10.10 10.31 -4.39
C LYS A 106 10.21 11.02 -3.04
N LYS A 107 9.09 11.17 -2.34
CA LYS A 107 9.06 11.78 -1.00
C LYS A 107 9.92 10.99 -0.01
N LEU A 108 9.84 9.66 -0.02
CA LEU A 108 10.67 8.83 0.84
C LEU A 108 12.16 8.97 0.51
N GLN A 109 12.51 9.02 -0.78
CA GLN A 109 13.91 9.23 -1.20
C GLN A 109 14.46 10.57 -0.72
N GLU A 110 13.69 11.65 -0.88
CA GLU A 110 14.08 12.97 -0.37
C GLU A 110 14.24 12.93 1.16
N GLN A 111 13.30 12.32 1.88
CA GLN A 111 13.39 12.19 3.35
C GLN A 111 14.62 11.39 3.80
N ASP A 112 14.97 10.32 3.09
CA ASP A 112 16.18 9.54 3.37
C ASP A 112 17.44 10.40 3.15
N GLU A 113 17.52 11.16 2.05
CA GLU A 113 18.63 12.08 1.79
C GLU A 113 18.76 13.17 2.87
N TRP A 114 17.65 13.80 3.27
CA TRP A 114 17.64 14.78 4.35
C TRP A 114 18.07 14.16 5.70
N ALA A 115 17.60 12.96 6.00
CA ALA A 115 17.96 12.25 7.22
C ALA A 115 19.45 11.86 7.24
N GLU A 116 20.04 11.50 6.10
CA GLU A 116 21.48 11.25 5.97
C GLU A 116 22.30 12.52 6.20
N GLN A 117 21.93 13.63 5.58
CA GLN A 117 22.60 14.92 5.79
C GLN A 117 22.55 15.37 7.26
N LEU A 118 21.38 15.22 7.89
CA LEU A 118 21.21 15.55 9.31
C LEU A 118 22.08 14.65 10.20
N LYS A 119 22.12 13.34 9.93
CA LYS A 119 23.00 12.41 10.66
C LYS A 119 24.47 12.82 10.52
N ASP A 120 24.90 13.22 9.33
CA ASP A 120 26.30 13.61 9.11
C ASP A 120 26.65 14.93 9.80
N ARG A 121 25.74 15.91 9.81
CA ARG A 121 25.89 17.13 10.60
C ARG A 121 26.05 16.82 12.09
N LEU A 122 25.16 16.01 12.64
CA LEU A 122 25.20 15.61 14.05
C LEU A 122 26.47 14.80 14.38
N ARG A 123 26.95 13.95 13.47
CA ARG A 123 28.22 13.22 13.63
C ARG A 123 29.42 14.17 13.63
N TRP A 124 29.36 15.26 12.86
CA TRP A 124 30.41 16.26 12.84
C TRP A 124 30.41 17.06 14.16
N GLU A 125 29.26 17.55 14.60
CA GLU A 125 29.09 18.24 15.89
C GLU A 125 29.55 17.35 17.06
N GLN A 126 29.17 16.06 17.06
CA GLN A 126 29.60 15.12 18.09
C GLN A 126 31.14 14.97 18.12
N ARG A 127 31.79 14.93 16.96
CA ARG A 127 33.26 14.87 16.88
C ARG A 127 33.91 16.15 17.41
N GLU A 128 33.39 17.30 17.02
CA GLU A 128 33.89 18.59 17.50
C GLU A 128 33.78 18.72 19.02
N LEU A 129 32.62 18.38 19.58
CA LEU A 129 32.40 18.39 21.03
C LEU A 129 33.32 17.43 21.77
N ARG A 130 33.58 16.23 21.22
CA ARG A 130 34.56 15.29 21.80
C ARG A 130 35.96 15.86 21.82
N VAL A 131 36.41 16.47 20.72
CA VAL A 131 37.74 17.12 20.65
C VAL A 131 37.84 18.26 21.65
N ARG A 132 36.80 19.10 21.78
CA ARG A 132 36.76 20.19 22.76
C ARG A 132 36.83 19.66 24.20
N LEU A 133 36.13 18.56 24.49
CA LEU A 133 36.13 17.91 25.79
C LEU A 133 37.51 17.34 26.14
N GLU A 134 38.18 16.68 25.19
CA GLU A 134 39.56 16.19 25.36
C GLU A 134 40.56 17.34 25.60
N GLN A 135 40.42 18.46 24.88
CA GLN A 135 41.26 19.64 25.08
C GLN A 135 41.10 20.23 26.48
N LEU A 136 39.87 20.33 26.99
CA LEU A 136 39.58 20.82 28.33
C LEU A 136 40.14 19.87 29.39
N GLN A 137 39.93 18.56 29.26
CA GLN A 137 40.50 17.56 30.15
C GLN A 137 42.03 17.64 30.21
N ARG A 138 42.69 17.72 29.04
CA ARG A 138 44.15 17.87 28.96
C ARG A 138 44.66 19.22 29.47
N GLY A 139 43.84 20.27 29.42
CA GLY A 139 44.11 21.56 30.06
C GLY A 139 44.08 21.45 31.57
N THR A 140 43.05 20.80 32.13
CA THR A 140 42.92 20.53 33.56
C THR A 140 44.03 19.64 34.10
N GLU A 141 44.40 18.56 33.39
CA GLU A 141 45.49 17.67 33.81
C GLU A 141 46.86 18.36 33.81
N ARG A 142 47.16 19.20 32.80
CA ARG A 142 48.40 20.00 32.77
C ARG A 142 48.43 21.06 33.86
N MET A 143 47.30 21.64 34.23
CA MET A 143 47.16 22.58 35.35
C MET A 143 47.22 21.89 36.73
N ARG A 144 47.06 20.56 36.78
CA ARG A 144 47.21 19.78 38.01
C ARG A 144 48.66 19.34 38.22
N ASN A 145 49.40 19.06 37.15
CA ASN A 145 50.81 18.64 37.23
C ASN A 145 51.82 19.77 37.52
N ASN A 146 51.46 21.04 37.34
CA ASN A 146 52.32 22.18 37.68
C ASN A 146 52.11 22.70 39.12
N SER A 147 51.23 22.07 39.90
CA SER A 147 50.97 22.47 41.29
C SER A 147 51.39 21.35 42.24
N GLN A 148 52.64 21.40 42.70
CA GLN A 148 52.96 20.81 43.99
C GLN A 148 52.14 21.55 45.06
N GLY A 149 51.31 20.77 45.78
CA GLY A 149 50.58 21.08 47.00
C GLY A 149 50.44 22.54 47.44
N SER A 150 49.22 23.07 47.29
CA SER A 150 48.73 24.13 48.17
C SER A 150 47.38 23.72 48.73
N THR A 151 47.37 23.58 50.04
CA THR A 151 46.22 23.37 50.90
C THR A 151 45.46 24.68 51.10
N MET A 152 44.12 24.60 51.13
CA MET A 152 43.16 25.56 51.70
C MET A 152 42.72 26.79 50.88
N SER A 153 41.43 27.11 51.11
CA SER A 153 40.73 28.38 50.94
C SER A 153 40.03 28.57 49.59
N SER A 154 38.85 29.17 49.48
CA SER A 154 37.73 29.45 50.39
C SER A 154 36.60 29.91 49.47
N GLU A 155 35.38 29.51 49.82
CA GLU A 155 34.12 30.25 49.67
C GLU A 155 33.82 31.08 48.40
N ARG A 156 32.71 30.66 47.76
CA ARG A 156 31.71 31.51 47.07
C ARG A 156 32.19 32.15 45.78
N SER A 157 31.94 31.46 44.67
CA SER A 157 31.77 32.11 43.38
C SER A 157 30.31 31.96 42.98
N ASP A 158 29.53 33.00 43.28
CA ASP A 158 28.17 33.19 42.83
C ASP A 158 28.26 33.61 41.35
N SER A 159 28.29 32.63 40.46
CA SER A 159 28.25 32.88 39.02
C SER A 159 26.80 32.74 38.59
N ASP A 160 26.15 33.89 38.53
CA ASP A 160 24.82 34.12 37.98
C ASP A 160 24.72 33.40 36.61
N ARG A 161 23.96 32.30 36.59
CA ARG A 161 23.63 31.58 35.36
C ARG A 161 22.35 32.20 34.86
N GLU A 162 22.47 33.04 33.84
CA GLU A 162 21.32 33.38 33.01
C GLU A 162 20.89 32.10 32.28
N ASP A 163 19.76 31.53 32.70
CA ASP A 163 19.10 30.44 32.02
C ASP A 163 18.66 30.95 30.64
N VAL A 164 19.45 30.63 29.61
CA VAL A 164 19.05 30.86 28.23
C VAL A 164 17.97 29.83 27.90
N GLU A 165 16.71 30.24 28.05
CA GLU A 165 15.55 29.49 27.60
C GLU A 165 15.69 29.28 26.08
N VAL A 166 16.02 28.06 25.67
CA VAL A 166 15.98 27.67 24.27
C VAL A 166 14.51 27.46 23.93
N ASP A 167 13.93 28.39 23.17
CA ASP A 167 12.60 28.23 22.61
C ASP A 167 12.54 26.95 21.75
N VAL A 168 11.84 25.92 22.26
CA VAL A 168 11.63 24.64 21.57
C VAL A 168 10.43 24.75 20.61
N GLU A 169 9.67 25.85 20.62
CA GLU A 169 8.41 25.97 19.90
C GLU A 169 8.55 26.51 18.46
N SER A 170 9.77 26.85 18.04
CA SER A 170 10.10 27.26 16.65
C SER A 170 10.84 26.18 15.85
N ILE A 171 10.45 24.91 16.00
CA ILE A 171 10.45 24.00 14.86
C ILE A 171 9.02 23.91 14.34
N VAL A 172 8.56 25.04 13.79
CA VAL A 172 7.37 25.07 12.94
C VAL A 172 7.65 24.06 11.84
N PHE A 173 6.98 22.91 11.95
CA PHE A 173 6.85 21.95 10.88
C PHE A 173 6.00 22.61 9.81
N ASP A 174 6.63 23.49 9.03
CA ASP A 174 6.00 24.15 7.90
C ASP A 174 5.91 23.14 6.75
N CYS A 175 4.95 22.23 6.91
CA CYS A 175 4.33 21.55 5.80
C CYS A 175 2.88 22.03 5.74
N VAL A 176 2.70 23.30 5.39
CA VAL A 176 1.46 23.75 4.77
C VAL A 176 1.23 22.87 3.54
N ASP A 177 0.26 21.95 3.65
CA ASP A 177 -0.97 22.12 2.87
C ASP A 177 -2.07 21.13 3.30
N SER A 178 -3.28 21.69 3.30
CA SER A 178 -4.61 21.07 3.45
C SER A 178 -5.17 20.85 4.86
N ASP A 179 -5.89 21.90 5.26
CA ASP A 179 -7.21 21.88 5.92
C ASP A 179 -7.27 21.81 7.45
N GLY A 180 -7.48 23.02 8.01
CA GLY A 180 -8.32 23.26 9.17
C GLY A 180 -7.59 23.22 10.49
N LEU A 181 -7.34 24.39 11.06
CA LEU A 181 -7.61 24.74 12.47
C LEU A 181 -7.24 26.21 12.68
N SER A 182 -8.26 27.06 12.85
CA SER A 182 -8.10 28.40 13.42
C SER A 182 -7.60 28.25 14.86
N ILE A 183 -6.35 28.63 15.13
CA ILE A 183 -5.90 28.99 16.48
C ILE A 183 -5.96 30.51 16.56
N ALA A 184 -7.05 31.01 17.14
CA ALA A 184 -7.11 32.38 17.62
C ALA A 184 -6.32 32.44 18.93
N HIS A 185 -5.32 33.34 18.99
CA HIS A 185 -4.58 33.64 20.21
C HIS A 185 -4.54 35.15 20.43
N MET A 186 -4.92 35.52 21.66
CA MET A 186 -4.87 36.83 22.34
C MET A 186 -5.94 37.86 21.97
N ASP A 187 -6.83 38.15 22.92
CA ASP A 187 -6.60 39.35 23.74
C ASP A 187 -7.36 39.25 25.07
N ALA A 188 -6.66 39.54 26.16
CA ALA A 188 -7.19 39.63 27.50
C ALA A 188 -7.71 41.05 27.74
N ASP A 189 -8.98 41.17 28.11
CA ASP A 189 -9.67 42.43 28.35
C ASP A 189 -9.02 43.24 29.49
N HIS A 190 -8.33 44.33 29.15
CA HIS A 190 -8.08 45.45 30.05
C HIS A 190 -9.04 46.60 29.71
N SER A 191 -10.22 46.54 30.33
CA SER A 191 -11.25 47.56 30.22
C SER A 191 -10.99 48.73 31.18
N TYR A 192 -10.31 49.79 30.72
CA TYR A 192 -10.39 51.15 31.30
C TYR A 192 -9.98 52.19 30.25
N SER A 193 -10.95 52.84 29.60
CA SER A 193 -11.08 54.31 29.54
C SER A 193 -12.02 54.76 28.44
N SER A 194 -13.01 55.52 28.87
CA SER A 194 -13.85 56.44 28.11
C SER A 194 -13.06 57.29 27.11
N LEU A 195 -13.53 57.35 25.86
CA LEU A 195 -13.78 58.64 25.19
C LEU A 195 -14.70 58.45 23.97
N ASP A 196 -15.94 58.92 24.13
CA ASP A 196 -16.65 59.80 23.19
C ASP A 196 -16.31 59.68 21.68
N ARG A 197 -17.27 59.19 20.88
CA ARG A 197 -17.74 59.92 19.68
C ARG A 197 -18.92 59.25 18.99
N SER A 198 -20.01 60.01 19.00
CA SER A 198 -21.09 60.06 18.02
C SER A 198 -20.63 59.98 16.56
N TRP A 199 -21.44 59.35 15.69
CA TRP A 199 -22.31 60.02 14.71
C TRP A 199 -22.89 59.02 13.68
N LEU A 200 -24.23 59.12 13.53
CA LEU A 200 -25.11 58.86 12.36
C LEU A 200 -25.04 57.50 11.65
#